data_AF-A0A8J3RR20-F1
#
_entry.id   AF-A0A8J3RR20-F1
#
_cell.length_a   1.000
_cell.length_b   1.000
_cell.length_c   1.000
_cell.angle_alpha   90.00
_cell.angle_beta   90.00
_cell.angle_gamma   90.00
#
_symmetry.space_group_name_H-M   'P 1'
#
loop_
_entity.id
_entity.type
_entity.pdbx_description
1 polymer ?
#
loop_
_entity_poly.entity_id
_entity_poly.type
_entity_poly.pdbx_seq_one_letter_code
_entity_poly.pdbx_strand_id
1 'polypeptide(L)'
;MSALPAAPAVPVALSAMSPSRVVAETGRKGAVVRGRASGPAAASGHRKDAVCSPNTHVANITRGRARSACEALRRAPASRVAYDQSAMLKLLRPAVTRILTPLGRVLVSRGIGPNAVTAAGTLGTAAAALFFYPRGQLFAGTMVITFFVLADLLDGVMARMTGEGSTWGAFLDSTLDRVGDAAIFSGLVLWFIVSEERVLAGVALFCLVSGALVSYVKARAEGLGLTCDVGLAERPERLVVGLVATGLSGLGVPYILPAGLWLLAAASAVTVGQRLLHVHRQTSSVPPRTLRRPGEP
;
A
#
# COMPACT_ATOMS: atom_id res chain seq x y z
N MET A 1 -25.90 27.76 -44.32
CA MET A 1 -25.88 29.10 -43.70
C MET A 1 -27.08 29.22 -42.77
N SER A 2 -26.87 28.99 -41.47
CA SER A 2 -27.73 29.35 -40.32
C SER A 2 -27.17 28.62 -39.09
N ALA A 3 -26.11 29.15 -38.48
CA ALA A 3 -26.15 29.99 -37.27
C ALA A 3 -26.35 29.17 -35.97
N LEU A 4 -25.23 28.83 -35.32
CA LEU A 4 -25.15 28.44 -33.90
C LEU A 4 -25.56 29.60 -32.99
N PRO A 5 -26.12 29.34 -31.80
CA PRO A 5 -25.96 30.23 -30.66
C PRO A 5 -24.97 29.67 -29.61
N ALA A 6 -24.32 30.63 -28.95
CA ALA A 6 -23.15 30.50 -28.11
C ALA A 6 -23.40 29.88 -26.72
N ALA A 7 -22.35 29.27 -26.19
CA ALA A 7 -22.23 28.86 -24.78
C ALA A 7 -22.08 30.09 -23.86
N PRO A 8 -22.67 30.08 -22.64
CA PRO A 8 -22.31 31.05 -21.61
C PRO A 8 -21.13 30.55 -20.76
N ALA A 9 -20.28 31.53 -20.41
CA ALA A 9 -19.03 31.40 -19.69
C ALA A 9 -19.18 30.94 -18.23
N VAL A 10 -18.17 30.19 -17.78
CA VAL A 10 -17.87 29.87 -16.37
C VAL A 10 -17.27 31.10 -15.68
N PRO A 11 -17.73 31.51 -14.48
CA PRO A 11 -16.93 32.37 -13.62
C PRO A 11 -16.05 31.53 -12.70
N VAL A 12 -14.74 31.68 -12.90
CA VAL A 12 -13.66 31.26 -12.00
C VAL A 12 -13.68 32.18 -10.77
N ALA A 13 -14.00 31.64 -9.60
CA ALA A 13 -13.78 32.32 -8.33
C ALA A 13 -12.43 31.89 -7.75
N LEU A 14 -11.40 32.65 -8.12
CA LEU A 14 -10.08 32.67 -7.52
C LEU A 14 -10.20 33.44 -6.19
N SER A 15 -10.01 32.78 -5.04
CA SER A 15 -9.76 33.49 -3.78
C SER A 15 -8.47 32.97 -3.18
N ALA A 16 -7.42 33.77 -3.37
CA ALA A 16 -6.15 33.67 -2.68
C ALA A 16 -6.30 34.30 -1.29
N MET A 17 -5.98 33.56 -0.23
CA MET A 17 -5.54 34.14 1.03
C MET A 17 -4.31 33.41 1.55
N SER A 18 -3.29 34.23 1.79
CA SER A 18 -1.89 33.94 2.11
C SER A 18 -1.70 33.37 3.53
N PRO A 19 -0.48 32.88 3.86
CA PRO A 19 -0.18 32.07 5.03
C PRO A 19 0.20 32.94 6.23
N SER A 20 -0.22 32.56 7.44
CA SER A 20 0.36 33.02 8.71
C SER A 20 -0.27 32.29 9.89
N ARG A 21 0.48 31.37 10.52
CA ARG A 21 0.74 31.35 11.98
C ARG A 21 1.39 30.03 12.40
N VAL A 22 2.72 30.08 12.43
CA VAL A 22 3.59 29.27 13.29
C VAL A 22 3.49 29.84 14.71
N VAL A 23 3.01 29.04 15.66
CA VAL A 23 3.24 29.16 17.12
C VAL A 23 3.15 27.71 17.64
N ALA A 24 4.25 27.00 17.88
CA ALA A 24 5.17 27.11 19.02
C ALA A 24 4.43 27.04 20.37
N GLU A 25 4.07 25.84 20.83
CA GLU A 25 3.85 25.63 22.26
C GLU A 25 4.69 24.45 22.77
N THR A 26 5.76 24.87 23.42
CA THR A 26 6.75 24.10 24.14
C THR A 26 6.20 23.78 25.53
N GLY A 27 6.36 22.53 25.96
CA GLY A 27 6.66 22.25 27.36
C GLY A 27 5.58 21.61 28.23
N ARG A 28 5.65 20.28 28.35
CA ARG A 28 5.48 19.65 29.67
C ARG A 28 6.33 18.38 29.84
N LYS A 29 7.54 18.63 30.34
CA LYS A 29 8.35 17.82 31.29
C LYS A 29 8.13 16.29 31.25
N GLY A 30 8.89 15.61 30.37
CA GLY A 30 9.28 14.22 30.57
C GLY A 30 10.55 14.17 31.42
N ALA A 31 10.45 13.59 32.62
CA ALA A 31 11.57 13.31 33.49
C ALA A 31 12.46 12.22 32.86
N VAL A 32 13.66 12.60 32.44
CA VAL A 32 14.71 11.67 32.01
C VAL A 32 15.70 11.55 33.16
N VAL A 33 15.60 10.46 33.92
CA VAL A 33 16.64 10.03 34.87
C VAL A 33 17.73 9.34 34.06
N ARG A 34 18.89 10.00 33.97
CA ARG A 34 20.15 9.42 33.48
C ARG A 34 20.66 8.40 34.50
N GLY A 35 20.62 7.12 34.17
CA GLY A 35 21.39 6.08 34.87
C GLY A 35 22.81 6.02 34.29
N ARG A 36 23.78 6.57 35.02
CA ARG A 36 25.21 6.38 34.76
C ARG A 36 25.67 5.22 35.65
N ALA A 37 26.11 4.13 35.04
CA ALA A 37 26.75 3.02 35.73
C ALA A 37 28.24 3.34 35.92
N SER A 38 28.69 3.35 37.17
CA SER A 38 30.09 3.18 37.58
C SER A 38 30.08 2.83 39.07
N GLY A 39 30.46 1.60 39.39
CA GLY A 39 30.48 1.08 40.77
C GLY A 39 31.59 1.68 41.63
N PRO A 40 31.65 1.25 42.90
CA PRO A 40 32.96 0.96 43.47
C PRO A 40 32.98 -0.33 44.31
N ALA A 41 34.21 -0.78 44.51
CA ALA A 41 34.61 -1.94 45.29
C ALA A 41 34.52 -1.71 46.82
N ALA A 42 34.41 -2.84 47.53
CA ALA A 42 34.97 -3.19 48.84
C ALA A 42 35.11 -2.13 49.96
N ALA A 43 34.49 -2.39 51.12
CA ALA A 43 35.18 -2.71 52.40
C ALA A 43 34.29 -2.51 53.64
N SER A 44 34.39 -3.50 54.55
CA SER A 44 34.24 -3.49 56.02
C SER A 44 33.07 -2.78 56.74
N GLY A 45 32.44 -3.56 57.63
CA GLY A 45 32.36 -3.17 59.05
C GLY A 45 30.98 -2.79 59.61
N HIS A 46 30.64 -3.47 60.72
CA HIS A 46 29.75 -3.04 61.81
C HIS A 46 28.23 -3.25 61.72
N ARG A 47 27.83 -4.37 62.35
CA ARG A 47 26.67 -4.60 63.23
C ARG A 47 25.96 -3.35 63.75
N LYS A 48 24.64 -3.26 63.53
CA LYS A 48 23.60 -2.91 64.54
C LYS A 48 22.24 -3.49 64.10
N ASP A 49 21.53 -4.06 65.07
CA ASP A 49 20.24 -4.72 64.93
C ASP A 49 19.07 -3.72 64.83
N ALA A 50 18.06 -4.02 63.99
CA ALA A 50 16.70 -3.46 64.08
C ALA A 50 15.66 -4.31 63.29
N VAL A 51 15.04 -5.26 64.00
CA VAL A 51 13.57 -5.46 64.17
C VAL A 51 12.60 -5.38 62.96
N CYS A 52 11.94 -6.53 62.70
CA CYS A 52 10.57 -6.83 62.21
C CYS A 52 9.93 -6.24 60.93
N SER A 53 9.79 -7.13 59.91
CA SER A 53 8.53 -7.56 59.23
C SER A 53 7.75 -6.61 58.28
N PRO A 54 6.76 -7.07 57.48
CA PRO A 54 6.85 -7.96 56.32
C PRO A 54 6.25 -7.32 55.05
N ASN A 55 6.83 -7.54 53.86
CA ASN A 55 6.05 -7.70 52.60
C ASN A 55 6.93 -8.03 51.39
N THR A 56 7.54 -9.22 51.40
CA THR A 56 8.31 -9.75 50.25
C THR A 56 7.41 -10.36 49.16
N HIS A 57 6.09 -10.39 49.34
CA HIS A 57 5.16 -11.03 48.39
C HIS A 57 4.72 -10.13 47.22
N VAL A 58 4.68 -8.79 47.38
CA VAL A 58 4.17 -7.89 46.32
C VAL A 58 5.25 -7.53 45.28
N ALA A 59 6.52 -7.52 45.69
CA ALA A 59 7.64 -7.22 44.79
C ALA A 59 7.95 -8.37 43.80
N ASN A 60 7.59 -9.61 44.13
CA ASN A 60 7.79 -10.76 43.23
C ASN A 60 6.66 -10.91 42.19
N ILE A 61 5.43 -10.53 42.51
CA ILE A 61 4.29 -10.59 41.56
C ILE A 61 4.46 -9.57 40.43
N THR A 62 4.97 -8.38 40.75
CA THR A 62 5.23 -7.32 39.75
C THR A 62 6.40 -7.65 38.82
N ARG A 63 7.47 -8.27 39.34
CA ARG A 63 8.59 -8.77 38.51
C ARG A 63 8.20 -9.96 37.63
N GLY A 64 7.35 -10.86 38.14
CA GLY A 64 6.81 -12.00 37.37
C GLY A 64 5.94 -11.54 36.19
N ARG A 65 5.03 -10.59 36.41
CA ARG A 65 4.19 -10.01 35.35
C ARG A 65 4.99 -9.24 34.30
N ALA A 66 6.02 -8.50 34.70
CA ALA A 66 6.88 -7.76 33.77
C ALA A 66 7.69 -8.70 32.87
N ARG A 67 8.21 -9.82 33.41
CA ARG A 67 8.89 -10.85 32.60
C ARG A 67 7.92 -11.55 31.66
N SER A 68 6.73 -11.96 32.12
CA SER A 68 5.71 -12.57 31.25
C SER A 68 5.19 -11.63 30.16
N ALA A 69 5.07 -10.33 30.42
CA ALA A 69 4.66 -9.34 29.42
C ALA A 69 5.77 -9.07 28.39
N CYS A 70 7.03 -8.99 28.82
CA CYS A 70 8.17 -8.82 27.92
C CYS A 70 8.43 -10.08 27.07
N GLU A 71 8.15 -11.27 27.62
CA GLU A 71 8.24 -12.55 26.93
C GLU A 71 7.04 -12.79 25.99
N ALA A 72 5.85 -12.29 26.34
CA ALA A 72 4.70 -12.23 25.44
C ALA A 72 4.93 -11.26 24.26
N LEU A 73 5.60 -10.13 24.48
CA LEU A 73 6.00 -9.19 23.41
C LEU A 73 7.12 -9.75 22.53
N ARG A 74 8.01 -10.60 23.06
CA ARG A 74 9.00 -11.35 22.26
C ARG A 74 8.40 -12.49 21.45
N ARG A 75 7.24 -13.02 21.88
CA ARG A 75 6.48 -14.05 21.16
C ARG A 75 5.42 -13.50 20.23
N ALA A 76 5.18 -12.19 20.23
CA ALA A 76 4.43 -11.56 19.16
C ALA A 76 5.19 -11.88 17.86
N PRO A 77 4.60 -12.63 16.92
CA PRO A 77 5.26 -12.85 15.65
C PRO A 77 5.52 -11.47 15.09
N ALA A 78 6.80 -11.11 14.94
CA ALA A 78 7.20 -10.00 14.09
C ALA A 78 6.35 -10.18 12.84
N SER A 79 5.47 -9.21 12.58
CA SER A 79 4.55 -9.27 11.45
C SER A 79 5.43 -9.36 10.22
N ARG A 80 5.73 -10.60 9.83
CA ARG A 80 6.17 -10.95 8.51
C ARG A 80 4.99 -10.45 7.71
N VAL A 81 5.16 -9.28 7.12
CA VAL A 81 4.33 -8.80 6.02
C VAL A 81 4.58 -9.84 4.93
N ALA A 82 3.94 -10.99 5.10
CA ALA A 82 3.88 -12.04 4.15
C ALA A 82 2.99 -11.45 3.09
N TYR A 83 3.64 -10.80 2.13
CA TYR A 83 3.07 -10.52 0.84
C TYR A 83 2.75 -11.91 0.25
N ASP A 84 1.59 -12.45 0.60
CA ASP A 84 1.06 -13.63 -0.06
C ASP A 84 0.54 -13.14 -1.41
N GLN A 85 1.46 -13.20 -2.38
CA GLN A 85 1.25 -12.79 -3.76
C GLN A 85 0.62 -13.95 -4.52
N SER A 86 -0.36 -13.67 -5.37
CA SER A 86 -1.07 -14.63 -6.23
C SER A 86 -0.24 -15.79 -6.80
N ALA A 87 -0.91 -16.94 -6.95
CA ALA A 87 -0.33 -18.20 -7.42
C ALA A 87 0.42 -18.10 -8.77
N MET A 88 -0.03 -17.22 -9.67
CA MET A 88 0.62 -17.00 -10.97
C MET A 88 2.01 -16.35 -10.83
N LEU A 89 2.16 -15.38 -9.93
CA LEU A 89 3.45 -14.73 -9.69
C LEU A 89 4.41 -15.65 -8.92
N LYS A 90 3.93 -16.56 -8.08
CA LYS A 90 4.79 -17.51 -7.35
C LYS A 90 5.65 -18.37 -8.30
N LEU A 91 5.13 -18.74 -9.47
CA LEU A 91 5.88 -19.50 -10.48
C LEU A 91 6.90 -18.64 -11.26
N LEU A 92 6.56 -17.39 -11.58
CA LEU A 92 7.40 -16.51 -12.40
C LEU A 92 8.46 -15.75 -11.59
N ARG A 93 8.21 -15.51 -10.30
CA ARG A 93 9.05 -14.68 -9.42
C ARG A 93 10.50 -15.16 -9.30
N PRO A 94 10.84 -16.46 -9.21
CA PRO A 94 12.23 -16.90 -9.15
C PRO A 94 13.00 -16.57 -10.43
N ALA A 95 12.36 -16.75 -11.59
CA ALA A 95 12.94 -16.45 -12.90
C ALA A 95 13.15 -14.94 -13.08
N VAL A 96 12.11 -14.14 -12.81
CA VAL A 96 12.18 -12.68 -12.88
C VAL A 96 13.23 -12.12 -11.92
N THR A 97 13.26 -12.61 -10.68
CA THR A 97 14.26 -12.19 -9.68
C THR A 97 15.68 -12.49 -10.13
N ARG A 98 15.93 -13.64 -10.77
CA ARG A 98 17.26 -14.01 -11.29
C ARG A 98 17.74 -13.04 -12.38
N ILE A 99 16.83 -12.61 -13.25
CA ILE A 99 17.12 -11.65 -14.33
C ILE A 99 17.32 -10.23 -13.79
N LEU A 100 16.52 -9.82 -12.81
CA LEU A 100 16.55 -8.48 -12.23
C LEU A 100 17.68 -8.27 -11.21
N THR A 101 18.17 -9.34 -10.58
CA THR A 101 19.25 -9.30 -9.58
C THR A 101 20.52 -8.54 -10.03
N PRO A 102 21.11 -8.79 -11.21
CA PRO A 102 22.29 -8.04 -11.65
C PRO A 102 22.02 -6.54 -11.80
N LEU A 103 20.85 -6.16 -12.33
CA LEU A 103 20.46 -4.76 -12.45
C LEU A 103 20.32 -4.10 -11.07
N GLY A 104 19.73 -4.82 -10.11
CA GLY A 104 19.55 -4.34 -8.73
C GLY A 104 20.89 -4.05 -8.06
N ARG A 105 21.89 -4.92 -8.24
CA ARG A 105 23.24 -4.70 -7.70
C ARG A 105 23.90 -3.45 -8.27
N VAL A 106 23.72 -3.17 -9.57
CA VAL A 106 24.28 -1.98 -10.22
C VAL A 106 23.60 -0.69 -9.73
N LEU A 107 22.30 -0.72 -9.48
CA LEU A 107 21.58 0.44 -8.94
C LEU A 107 21.97 0.71 -7.49
N VAL A 108 22.05 -0.33 -6.67
CA VAL A 108 22.48 -0.23 -5.27
C VAL A 108 23.93 0.26 -5.19
N SER A 109 24.83 -0.22 -6.06
CA SER A 109 26.23 0.23 -6.07
C SER A 109 26.39 1.69 -6.51
N ARG A 110 25.40 2.25 -7.23
CA ARG A 110 25.31 3.68 -7.56
C ARG A 110 24.63 4.52 -6.48
N GLY A 111 24.26 3.94 -5.34
CA GLY A 111 23.61 4.64 -4.24
C GLY A 111 22.14 4.98 -4.46
N ILE A 112 21.49 4.38 -5.47
CA ILE A 112 20.07 4.61 -5.73
C ILE A 112 19.26 3.74 -4.76
N GLY A 113 18.43 4.39 -3.92
CA GLY A 113 17.58 3.72 -2.96
C GLY A 113 16.35 3.05 -3.59
N PRO A 114 15.79 1.98 -2.98
CA PRO A 114 14.60 1.29 -3.49
C PRO A 114 13.40 2.22 -3.70
N ASN A 115 13.11 3.10 -2.72
CA ASN A 115 11.99 4.04 -2.77
C ASN A 115 12.05 5.00 -3.98
N ALA A 116 13.27 5.36 -4.41
CA ALA A 116 13.46 6.23 -5.57
C ALA A 116 13.12 5.49 -6.87
N VAL A 117 13.45 4.20 -6.95
CA VAL A 117 13.09 3.34 -8.08
C VAL A 117 11.58 3.18 -8.17
N THR A 118 10.89 2.89 -7.06
CA THR A 118 9.41 2.80 -7.02
C THR A 118 8.74 4.09 -7.49
N ALA A 119 9.21 5.24 -7.00
CA ALA A 119 8.66 6.54 -7.37
C ALA A 119 8.87 6.84 -8.86
N ALA A 120 10.06 6.55 -9.39
CA ALA A 120 10.39 6.74 -10.80
C ALA A 120 9.60 5.78 -11.71
N GLY A 121 9.45 4.51 -11.31
CA GLY A 121 8.68 3.51 -12.05
C GLY A 121 7.20 3.87 -12.13
N THR A 122 6.61 4.30 -11.03
CA THR A 122 5.22 4.76 -11.02
C THR A 122 5.02 6.04 -11.83
N LEU A 123 5.93 7.02 -11.72
CA LEU A 123 5.89 8.23 -12.56
C LEU A 123 6.01 7.88 -14.05
N GLY A 124 6.92 6.99 -14.41
CA GLY A 124 7.08 6.49 -15.78
C GLY A 124 5.84 5.79 -16.30
N THR A 125 5.23 4.93 -15.49
CA THR A 125 3.96 4.26 -15.79
C THR A 125 2.84 5.26 -16.01
N ALA A 126 2.68 6.23 -15.12
CA ALA A 126 1.62 7.23 -15.21
C ALA A 126 1.81 8.15 -16.42
N ALA A 127 3.03 8.63 -16.65
CA ALA A 127 3.36 9.45 -17.80
C ALA A 127 3.11 8.69 -19.11
N ALA A 128 3.53 7.42 -19.19
CA ALA A 128 3.33 6.59 -20.37
C ALA A 128 1.83 6.34 -20.64
N ALA A 129 1.06 5.95 -19.62
CA ALA A 129 -0.38 5.72 -19.77
C ALA A 129 -1.13 6.98 -20.23
N LEU A 130 -0.87 8.13 -19.60
CA LEU A 130 -1.55 9.37 -19.90
C LEU A 130 -1.05 10.05 -21.18
N PHE A 131 0.14 9.69 -21.67
CA PHE A 131 0.66 10.19 -22.94
C PHE A 131 0.25 9.31 -24.13
N PHE A 132 0.51 8.01 -24.08
CA PHE A 132 0.35 7.12 -25.23
C PHE A 132 -1.10 6.71 -25.47
N TYR A 133 -1.85 6.37 -24.42
CA TYR A 133 -3.21 5.83 -24.60
C TYR A 133 -4.18 6.84 -25.22
N PRO A 134 -4.28 8.10 -24.75
CA PRO A 134 -5.19 9.07 -25.37
C PRO A 134 -4.87 9.37 -26.85
N ARG A 135 -3.63 9.10 -27.28
CA ARG A 135 -3.17 9.25 -28.68
C ARG A 135 -3.43 8.00 -29.54
N GLY A 136 -4.06 6.97 -28.98
CA GLY A 136 -4.30 5.68 -29.65
C GLY A 136 -3.05 4.82 -29.83
N GLN A 137 -1.89 5.22 -29.26
CA GLN A 137 -0.64 4.46 -29.35
C GLN A 137 -0.62 3.34 -28.28
N LEU A 138 -1.63 2.47 -28.30
CA LEU A 138 -1.87 1.49 -27.23
C LEU A 138 -0.71 0.52 -27.05
N PHE A 139 -0.21 -0.09 -28.13
CA PHE A 139 0.87 -1.07 -28.03
C PHE A 139 2.17 -0.44 -27.48
N ALA A 140 2.59 0.69 -28.04
CA ALA A 140 3.78 1.40 -27.58
C ALA A 140 3.65 1.84 -26.12
N GLY A 141 2.50 2.40 -25.74
CA GLY A 141 2.19 2.76 -24.36
C GLY A 141 2.27 1.56 -23.42
N THR A 142 1.66 0.43 -23.80
CA THR A 142 1.70 -0.80 -23.02
C THR A 142 3.12 -1.31 -22.85
N MET A 143 3.97 -1.30 -23.88
CA MET A 143 5.37 -1.74 -23.77
C MET A 143 6.17 -0.86 -22.79
N VAL A 144 5.99 0.46 -22.86
CA VAL A 144 6.66 1.40 -21.93
C VAL A 144 6.15 1.20 -20.50
N ILE A 145 4.83 1.03 -20.31
CA ILE A 145 4.25 0.73 -18.99
C ILE A 145 4.79 -0.59 -18.45
N THR A 146 4.80 -1.65 -19.25
CA THR A 146 5.34 -2.95 -18.84
C THR A 146 6.78 -2.85 -18.41
N PHE A 147 7.61 -2.07 -19.12
CA PHE A 147 8.99 -1.81 -18.71
C PHE A 147 9.08 -1.18 -17.30
N PHE A 148 8.29 -0.13 -17.03
CA PHE A 148 8.31 0.53 -15.72
C PHE A 148 7.71 -0.33 -14.61
N VAL A 149 6.64 -1.09 -14.87
CA VAL A 149 6.08 -2.05 -13.91
C VAL A 149 7.10 -3.14 -13.56
N LEU A 150 7.85 -3.64 -14.55
CA LEU A 150 8.95 -4.58 -14.29
C LEU A 150 10.11 -3.94 -13.51
N ALA A 151 10.33 -2.63 -13.70
CA ALA A 151 11.29 -1.87 -12.90
C ALA A 151 10.82 -1.69 -11.46
N ASP A 152 9.53 -1.59 -11.17
CA ASP A 152 9.03 -1.60 -9.79
C ASP A 152 9.32 -2.96 -9.11
N LEU A 153 9.21 -4.10 -9.81
CA LEU A 153 9.63 -5.41 -9.24
C LEU A 153 11.11 -5.44 -8.81
N LEU A 154 11.95 -4.56 -9.39
CA LEU A 154 13.35 -4.42 -9.04
C LEU A 154 13.55 -3.81 -7.66
N ASP A 155 12.69 -2.87 -7.23
CA ASP A 155 12.81 -2.23 -5.93
C ASP A 155 12.68 -3.25 -4.78
N GLY A 156 11.81 -4.24 -4.93
CA GLY A 156 11.59 -5.28 -3.93
C GLY A 156 12.76 -6.24 -3.89
N VAL A 157 13.43 -6.46 -5.02
CA VAL A 157 14.71 -7.19 -5.07
C VAL A 157 15.80 -6.38 -4.36
N MET A 158 15.89 -5.07 -4.63
CA MET A 158 16.87 -4.17 -4.00
C MET A 158 16.66 -4.09 -2.49
N ALA A 159 15.42 -3.94 -2.00
CA ALA A 159 15.09 -3.88 -0.58
C ALA A 159 15.50 -5.17 0.17
N ARG A 160 15.41 -6.34 -0.49
CA ARG A 160 15.90 -7.60 0.07
C ARG A 160 17.44 -7.68 0.10
N MET A 161 18.11 -7.08 -0.89
CA MET A 161 19.58 -7.07 -0.97
C MET A 161 20.22 -6.10 0.02
N THR A 162 19.61 -4.94 0.23
CA THR A 162 20.12 -3.92 1.15
C THR A 162 19.76 -4.21 2.60
N GLY A 163 18.91 -5.20 2.87
CA GLY A 163 18.44 -5.54 4.22
C GLY A 163 17.44 -4.55 4.81
N GLU A 164 17.03 -3.55 4.04
CA GLU A 164 16.20 -2.42 4.46
C GLU A 164 14.76 -2.53 3.94
N GLY A 165 14.07 -3.61 4.31
CA GLY A 165 12.61 -3.63 4.22
C GLY A 165 12.02 -2.68 5.26
N SER A 166 11.69 -1.44 4.88
CA SER A 166 11.10 -0.45 5.79
C SER A 166 9.56 -0.43 5.72
N THR A 167 8.90 -0.16 6.83
CA THR A 167 7.43 0.06 6.87
C THR A 167 7.02 1.20 5.94
N TRP A 168 7.87 2.24 5.82
CA TRP A 168 7.68 3.33 4.88
C TRP A 168 7.73 2.84 3.42
N GLY A 169 8.73 2.03 3.05
CA GLY A 169 8.86 1.48 1.70
C GLY A 169 7.65 0.62 1.32
N ALA A 170 7.18 -0.24 2.24
CA ALA A 170 5.98 -1.05 2.02
C ALA A 170 4.71 -0.18 1.85
N PHE A 171 4.57 0.89 2.64
CA PHE A 171 3.48 1.85 2.48
C PHE A 171 3.57 2.59 1.14
N LEU A 172 4.77 3.03 0.76
CA LEU A 172 5.02 3.77 -0.47
C LEU A 172 4.75 2.91 -1.71
N ASP A 173 5.30 1.70 -1.77
CA ASP A 173 5.03 0.68 -2.82
C ASP A 173 3.53 0.47 -2.98
N SER A 174 2.85 0.18 -1.86
CA SER A 174 1.41 0.00 -1.87
C SER A 174 0.62 1.26 -2.29
N THR A 175 1.13 2.46 -2.06
CA THR A 175 0.40 3.68 -2.47
C THR A 175 0.61 3.96 -3.95
N LEU A 176 1.86 3.90 -4.40
CA LEU A 176 2.26 4.18 -5.77
C LEU A 176 1.70 3.15 -6.76
N ASP A 177 1.60 1.91 -6.34
CA ASP A 177 0.86 0.84 -7.01
C ASP A 177 -0.55 1.26 -7.45
N ARG A 178 -1.28 1.97 -6.57
CA ARG A 178 -2.67 2.41 -6.82
C ARG A 178 -2.68 3.60 -7.75
N VAL A 179 -1.67 4.47 -7.67
CA VAL A 179 -1.48 5.60 -8.59
C VAL A 179 -1.19 5.08 -10.00
N GLY A 180 -0.32 4.07 -10.13
CA GLY A 180 -0.03 3.42 -11.41
C GLY A 180 -1.27 2.78 -12.03
N ASP A 181 -1.99 1.95 -11.26
CA ASP A 181 -3.24 1.32 -11.71
C ASP A 181 -4.27 2.39 -12.16
N ALA A 182 -4.45 3.45 -11.37
CA ALA A 182 -5.35 4.54 -11.70
C ALA A 182 -4.95 5.24 -13.01
N ALA A 183 -3.66 5.55 -13.19
CA ALA A 183 -3.19 6.21 -14.40
C ALA A 183 -3.40 5.35 -15.66
N ILE A 184 -3.17 4.03 -15.59
CA ILE A 184 -3.42 3.09 -16.68
C ILE A 184 -4.88 3.12 -17.11
N PHE A 185 -5.81 2.93 -16.17
CA PHE A 185 -7.24 2.94 -16.51
C PHE A 185 -7.75 4.34 -16.88
N SER A 186 -7.23 5.42 -16.29
CA SER A 186 -7.55 6.79 -16.72
C SER A 186 -7.10 7.04 -18.17
N GLY A 187 -5.91 6.58 -18.56
CA GLY A 187 -5.46 6.66 -19.96
C GLY A 187 -6.40 5.93 -20.93
N LEU A 188 -6.90 4.75 -20.53
CA LEU A 188 -7.90 4.00 -21.30
C LEU A 188 -9.24 4.73 -21.39
N VAL A 189 -9.73 5.29 -20.27
CA VAL A 189 -10.97 6.10 -20.25
C VAL A 189 -10.85 7.27 -21.23
N LEU A 190 -9.73 8.01 -21.19
CA LEU A 190 -9.48 9.12 -22.10
C LEU A 190 -9.45 8.66 -23.57
N TRP A 191 -8.81 7.53 -23.86
CA TRP A 191 -8.79 6.96 -25.21
C TRP A 191 -10.20 6.61 -25.72
N PHE A 192 -11.03 5.95 -24.91
CA PHE A 192 -12.40 5.61 -25.29
C PHE A 192 -13.30 6.84 -25.45
N ILE A 193 -13.09 7.89 -24.65
CA ILE A 193 -13.81 9.16 -24.82
C ILE A 193 -13.48 9.78 -26.17
N VAL A 194 -12.18 9.84 -26.53
CA VAL A 194 -11.72 10.38 -27.83
C VAL A 194 -12.21 9.50 -29.00
N SER A 195 -12.34 8.20 -28.79
CA SER A 195 -12.83 7.25 -29.78
C SER A 195 -14.36 7.15 -29.84
N GLU A 196 -15.08 8.01 -29.10
CA GLU A 196 -16.56 8.04 -28.99
C GLU A 196 -17.23 6.75 -28.43
N GLU A 197 -16.44 5.86 -27.83
CA GLU A 197 -16.86 4.57 -27.27
C GLU A 197 -17.34 4.72 -25.82
N ARG A 198 -18.45 5.45 -25.63
CA ARG A 198 -18.96 5.86 -24.29
C ARG A 198 -19.21 4.70 -23.33
N VAL A 199 -19.69 3.56 -23.85
CA VAL A 199 -19.96 2.37 -23.03
C VAL A 199 -18.65 1.82 -22.47
N LEU A 200 -17.62 1.66 -23.31
CA LEU A 200 -16.32 1.13 -22.89
C LEU A 200 -15.57 2.11 -21.99
N ALA A 201 -15.73 3.43 -22.19
CA ALA A 201 -15.24 4.44 -21.25
C ALA A 201 -15.87 4.24 -19.85
N GLY A 202 -17.18 3.97 -19.79
CA GLY A 202 -17.89 3.64 -18.54
C GLY A 202 -17.38 2.35 -17.89
N VAL A 203 -17.13 1.30 -18.68
CA VAL A 203 -16.58 0.03 -18.17
C VAL A 203 -15.15 0.20 -17.65
N ALA A 204 -14.30 0.96 -18.36
CA ALA A 204 -12.94 1.27 -17.92
C ALA A 204 -12.94 2.08 -16.62
N LEU A 205 -13.84 3.06 -16.50
CA LEU A 205 -14.06 3.81 -15.26
C LEU A 205 -14.53 2.90 -14.12
N PHE A 206 -15.45 1.98 -14.39
CA PHE A 206 -15.88 0.99 -13.41
C PHE A 206 -14.70 0.10 -12.95
N CYS A 207 -13.82 -0.34 -13.86
CA CYS A 207 -12.63 -1.11 -13.52
C CYS A 207 -11.66 -0.32 -12.62
N LEU A 208 -11.50 0.99 -12.87
CA LEU A 208 -10.69 1.88 -12.04
C LEU A 208 -11.26 1.96 -10.61
N VAL A 209 -12.57 2.26 -10.48
CA VAL A 209 -13.23 2.44 -9.18
C VAL A 209 -13.29 1.11 -8.41
N SER A 210 -13.72 0.03 -9.06
CA SER A 210 -13.80 -1.29 -8.43
C SER A 210 -12.42 -1.81 -8.03
N GLY A 211 -11.37 -1.57 -8.82
CA GLY A 211 -9.99 -1.89 -8.48
C GLY A 211 -9.48 -1.18 -7.22
N ALA A 212 -9.76 0.12 -7.11
CA ALA A 212 -9.45 0.90 -5.92
C ALA A 212 -10.23 0.37 -4.70
N LEU A 213 -11.50 0.01 -4.89
CA LEU A 213 -12.35 -0.53 -3.84
C LEU A 213 -11.86 -1.90 -3.34
N VAL A 214 -11.45 -2.80 -4.22
CA VAL A 214 -10.85 -4.11 -3.85
C VAL A 214 -9.66 -3.89 -2.92
N SER A 215 -8.76 -2.98 -3.28
CA SER A 215 -7.56 -2.67 -2.48
C SER A 215 -7.92 -2.01 -1.14
N TYR A 216 -8.89 -1.08 -1.15
CA TYR A 216 -9.34 -0.39 0.04
C TYR A 216 -10.00 -1.32 1.06
N VAL A 217 -10.90 -2.22 0.63
CA VAL A 217 -11.59 -3.14 1.53
C VAL A 217 -10.58 -4.02 2.28
N LYS A 218 -9.54 -4.52 1.59
CA LYS A 218 -8.47 -5.30 2.24
C LYS A 218 -7.69 -4.45 3.24
N ALA A 219 -7.20 -3.28 2.83
CA ALA A 219 -6.44 -2.39 3.71
C ALA A 219 -7.27 -1.95 4.95
N ARG A 220 -8.56 -1.71 4.78
CA ARG A 220 -9.46 -1.33 5.88
C ARG A 220 -9.73 -2.49 6.83
N ALA A 221 -9.92 -3.70 6.30
CA ALA A 221 -10.08 -4.90 7.11
C ALA A 221 -8.83 -5.15 7.97
N GLU A 222 -7.65 -5.11 7.37
CA GLU A 222 -6.36 -5.27 8.08
C GLU A 222 -6.15 -4.17 9.12
N GLY A 223 -6.53 -2.92 8.81
CA GLY A 223 -6.50 -1.81 9.76
C GLY A 223 -7.45 -1.97 10.94
N LEU A 224 -8.47 -2.82 10.83
CA LEU A 224 -9.37 -3.21 11.93
C LEU A 224 -8.89 -4.46 12.68
N GLY A 225 -7.76 -5.06 12.27
CA GLY A 225 -7.24 -6.32 12.82
C GLY A 225 -7.93 -7.57 12.27
N LEU A 226 -8.66 -7.45 11.16
CA LEU A 226 -9.31 -8.55 10.44
C LEU A 226 -8.41 -9.03 9.29
N THR A 227 -8.63 -10.24 8.80
CA THR A 227 -7.91 -10.78 7.64
C THR A 227 -8.76 -10.69 6.38
N CYS A 228 -8.15 -10.43 5.22
CA CYS A 228 -8.88 -10.27 3.96
C CYS A 228 -8.07 -10.73 2.74
N ASP A 229 -7.65 -12.00 2.78
CA ASP A 229 -6.89 -12.66 1.71
C ASP A 229 -7.80 -13.54 0.84
N VAL A 230 -8.97 -13.01 0.49
CA VAL A 230 -9.94 -13.66 -0.40
C VAL A 230 -10.16 -12.82 -1.66
N GLY A 231 -10.46 -13.48 -2.77
CA GLY A 231 -10.74 -12.83 -4.04
C GLY A 231 -10.23 -13.62 -5.23
N LEU A 232 -11.00 -13.61 -6.33
CA LEU A 232 -10.59 -14.23 -7.58
C LEU A 232 -9.60 -13.36 -8.37
N ALA A 233 -9.78 -12.04 -8.32
CA ALA A 233 -8.98 -11.08 -9.06
C ALA A 233 -8.10 -10.27 -8.11
N GLU A 234 -6.89 -10.78 -7.86
CA GLU A 234 -5.87 -9.98 -7.20
C GLU A 234 -5.29 -8.93 -8.15
N ARG A 235 -4.53 -7.99 -7.57
CA ARG A 235 -4.00 -6.84 -8.30
C ARG A 235 -3.10 -7.24 -9.48
N PRO A 236 -2.13 -8.17 -9.34
CA PRO A 236 -1.26 -8.55 -10.47
C PRO A 236 -2.03 -9.10 -11.67
N GLU A 237 -3.05 -9.92 -11.43
CA GLU A 237 -3.88 -10.53 -12.46
C GLU A 237 -4.67 -9.48 -13.22
N ARG A 238 -5.25 -8.51 -12.49
CA ARG A 238 -5.95 -7.37 -13.11
C ARG A 238 -5.04 -6.57 -14.02
N LEU A 239 -3.82 -6.28 -13.56
CA LEU A 239 -2.83 -5.52 -14.30
C LEU A 239 -2.35 -6.28 -15.54
N VAL A 240 -2.05 -7.57 -15.42
CA VAL A 240 -1.62 -8.42 -16.55
C VAL A 240 -2.71 -8.51 -17.59
N VAL A 241 -3.96 -8.83 -17.21
CA VAL A 241 -5.09 -8.92 -18.15
C VAL A 241 -5.33 -7.57 -18.83
N GLY A 242 -5.31 -6.47 -18.09
CA GLY A 242 -5.51 -5.13 -18.64
C GLY A 242 -4.42 -4.73 -19.65
N LEU A 243 -3.15 -4.94 -19.32
CA LEU A 243 -2.02 -4.63 -20.21
C LEU A 243 -1.99 -5.55 -21.44
N VAL A 244 -2.20 -6.86 -21.28
CA VAL A 244 -2.21 -7.79 -22.41
C VAL A 244 -3.37 -7.48 -23.36
N ALA A 245 -4.57 -7.24 -22.84
CA ALA A 245 -5.72 -6.89 -23.66
C ALA A 245 -5.50 -5.55 -24.41
N THR A 246 -4.92 -4.56 -23.73
CA THR A 246 -4.60 -3.25 -24.35
C THR A 246 -3.51 -3.38 -25.41
N GLY A 247 -2.43 -4.09 -25.12
CA GLY A 247 -1.32 -4.29 -26.04
C GLY A 247 -1.74 -5.05 -27.30
N LEU A 248 -2.49 -6.14 -27.16
CA LEU A 248 -3.00 -6.91 -28.30
C LEU A 248 -4.00 -6.11 -29.14
N SER A 249 -4.86 -5.30 -28.51
CA SER A 249 -5.71 -4.36 -29.23
C SER A 249 -4.89 -3.32 -30.00
N GLY A 250 -3.77 -2.86 -29.44
CA GLY A 250 -2.83 -1.98 -30.13
C GLY A 250 -2.10 -2.61 -31.31
N LEU A 251 -2.05 -3.94 -31.39
CA LEU A 251 -1.56 -4.70 -32.54
C LEU A 251 -2.67 -4.99 -33.57
N GLY A 252 -3.88 -4.49 -33.35
CA GLY A 252 -5.01 -4.66 -34.26
C GLY A 252 -5.81 -5.94 -34.03
N VAL A 253 -5.62 -6.65 -32.91
CA VAL A 253 -6.47 -7.79 -32.56
C VAL A 253 -7.86 -7.26 -32.17
N PRO A 254 -8.93 -7.59 -32.92
CA PRO A 254 -10.24 -7.02 -32.68
C PRO A 254 -10.88 -7.62 -31.41
N TYR A 255 -11.76 -6.84 -30.75
CA TYR A 255 -12.59 -7.21 -29.60
C TYR A 255 -11.87 -7.65 -28.31
N ILE A 256 -10.55 -7.83 -28.32
CA ILE A 256 -9.81 -8.35 -27.16
C ILE A 256 -9.80 -7.38 -25.96
N LEU A 257 -9.67 -6.08 -26.22
CA LEU A 257 -9.70 -5.06 -25.18
C LEU A 257 -11.10 -4.88 -24.57
N PRO A 258 -12.19 -4.75 -25.36
CA PRO A 258 -13.55 -4.81 -24.83
C PRO A 258 -13.82 -6.08 -23.99
N ALA A 259 -13.46 -7.26 -24.49
CA ALA A 259 -13.63 -8.52 -23.78
C ALA A 259 -12.84 -8.54 -22.46
N GLY A 260 -11.59 -8.09 -22.49
CA GLY A 260 -10.73 -7.96 -21.30
C GLY A 260 -11.32 -7.02 -20.25
N LEU A 261 -11.86 -5.87 -20.66
CA LEU A 261 -12.48 -4.90 -19.73
C LEU A 261 -13.75 -5.45 -19.09
N TRP A 262 -14.61 -6.10 -19.86
CA TRP A 262 -15.81 -6.75 -19.30
C TRP A 262 -15.47 -7.87 -18.33
N LEU A 263 -14.46 -8.69 -18.67
CA LEU A 263 -13.93 -9.72 -17.76
C LEU A 263 -13.41 -9.10 -16.47
N LEU A 264 -12.59 -8.04 -16.57
CA LEU A 264 -12.04 -7.33 -15.41
C LEU A 264 -13.14 -6.68 -14.55
N ALA A 265 -14.14 -6.08 -15.17
CA ALA A 265 -15.28 -5.49 -14.46
C ALA A 265 -16.05 -6.56 -13.67
N ALA A 266 -16.40 -7.67 -14.31
CA ALA A 266 -17.09 -8.78 -13.66
C ALA A 266 -16.25 -9.37 -12.52
N ALA A 267 -14.96 -9.67 -12.78
CA ALA A 267 -14.08 -10.26 -11.79
C ALA A 267 -13.84 -9.33 -10.58
N SER A 268 -13.73 -8.00 -10.82
CA SER A 268 -13.58 -7.00 -9.75
C SER A 268 -14.86 -6.88 -8.93
N ALA A 269 -16.04 -6.86 -9.56
CA ALA A 269 -17.33 -6.82 -8.87
C ALA A 269 -17.53 -8.03 -7.95
N VAL A 270 -17.25 -9.24 -8.47
CA VAL A 270 -17.30 -10.49 -7.70
C VAL A 270 -16.33 -10.45 -6.52
N THR A 271 -15.10 -9.97 -6.75
CA THR A 271 -14.07 -9.89 -5.71
C THR A 271 -14.45 -8.92 -4.59
N VAL A 272 -15.04 -7.75 -4.91
CA VAL A 272 -15.56 -6.82 -3.91
C VAL A 272 -16.63 -7.50 -3.05
N GLY A 273 -17.60 -8.18 -3.69
CA GLY A 273 -18.64 -8.91 -2.98
C GLY A 273 -18.08 -9.99 -2.04
N GLN A 274 -17.13 -10.80 -2.52
CA GLN A 274 -16.45 -11.82 -1.71
C GLN A 274 -15.76 -11.22 -0.48
N ARG A 275 -15.02 -10.11 -0.66
CA ARG A 275 -14.31 -9.44 0.44
C ARG A 275 -15.26 -8.85 1.46
N LEU A 276 -16.33 -8.18 1.02
CA LEU A 276 -17.34 -7.62 1.92
C LEU A 276 -18.05 -8.71 2.72
N LEU A 277 -18.46 -9.80 2.08
CA LEU A 277 -19.09 -10.93 2.77
C LEU A 277 -18.15 -11.61 3.76
N HIS A 278 -16.87 -11.75 3.41
CA HIS A 278 -15.87 -12.32 4.29
C HIS A 278 -15.66 -11.47 5.55
N VAL A 279 -15.47 -10.16 5.37
CA VAL A 279 -15.32 -9.21 6.48
C VAL A 279 -16.58 -9.20 7.35
N HIS A 280 -17.77 -9.20 6.74
CA HIS A 280 -19.03 -9.24 7.47
C HIS A 280 -19.14 -10.49 8.38
N ARG A 281 -18.80 -11.67 7.85
CA ARG A 281 -18.79 -12.91 8.63
C ARG A 281 -17.81 -12.85 9.80
N GLN A 282 -16.62 -12.28 9.60
CA GLN A 282 -15.65 -12.10 10.69
C GLN A 282 -16.19 -11.14 11.75
N THR A 283 -16.79 -10.01 11.36
CA THR A 283 -17.35 -9.06 12.33
C THR A 283 -18.52 -9.64 13.13
N SER A 284 -19.35 -10.49 12.53
CA SER A 284 -20.46 -11.15 13.23
C SER A 284 -20.00 -12.22 14.22
N SER A 285 -18.80 -12.76 14.04
CA SER A 285 -18.18 -13.71 14.97
C SER A 285 -17.45 -13.06 16.15
N VAL A 286 -17.21 -11.74 16.07
CA VAL A 286 -16.56 -10.95 17.13
C VAL A 286 -17.67 -10.24 17.92
N PRO A 287 -17.82 -10.49 19.24
CA PRO A 287 -18.77 -9.75 20.06
C PRO A 287 -18.55 -8.24 19.89
N PRO A 288 -19.60 -7.40 19.89
CA PRO A 288 -19.44 -5.96 19.76
C PRO A 288 -18.37 -5.50 20.75
N ARG A 289 -17.29 -4.89 20.26
CA ARG A 289 -16.45 -4.09 21.15
C ARG A 289 -17.41 -3.09 21.77
N THR A 290 -17.67 -3.22 23.07
CA THR A 290 -18.30 -2.15 23.82
C THR A 290 -17.46 -0.93 23.52
N LEU A 291 -18.00 -0.02 22.72
CA LEU A 291 -17.44 1.30 22.55
C LEU A 291 -17.57 1.94 23.93
N ARG A 292 -16.59 1.69 24.81
CA ARG A 292 -16.48 2.40 26.07
C ARG A 292 -16.31 3.85 25.64
N ARG A 293 -17.38 4.63 25.78
CA ARG A 293 -17.32 6.06 25.53
C ARG A 293 -16.18 6.60 26.39
N PRO A 294 -15.25 7.41 25.85
CA PRO A 294 -14.25 8.06 26.68
C PRO A 294 -15.02 8.88 27.74
N GLY A 295 -15.03 8.42 29.00
CA GLY A 295 -15.65 9.14 30.11
C GLY A 295 -16.86 8.50 30.81
N GLU A 296 -17.26 7.26 30.51
CA GLU A 296 -18.14 6.54 31.45
C GLU A 296 -17.31 5.87 32.57
N PRO A 297 -17.67 6.09 33.85
CA PRO A 297 -16.90 5.58 35.00
C PRO A 297 -16.71 4.05 34.95
#